data_AF-A0A165XIS9-F1
#
_entry.id   AF-A0A165XIS9-F1
#
_cell.length_a   1.000
_cell.length_b   1.000
_cell.length_c   1.000
_cell.angle_alpha   90.00
_cell.angle_beta   90.00
_cell.angle_gamma   90.00
#
_symmetry.space_group_name_H-M   'P 1'
#
loop_
_entity.id
_entity.type
_entity.pdbx_description
1 polymer ?
#
loop_
_entity_poly.entity_id
_entity_poly.type
_entity_poly.pdbx_seq_one_letter_code
_entity_poly.pdbx_strand_id
1 'polypeptide(L)'
;MYSPHPSIYLLPAEILKEIYKYLCAWNLVALARTSKRLNATAISVLYSIVEAGTPGEALKRCKAIESNPTAAKAVRHVCIVIDGSLCTRAFFRVIDTAISSASGIVSLALDITEGFQHLDLLAASTFPYLRMLKLSGEMSKNLARFIRTHSEGLRHLTFTHIVPIPISDSQEAIIIPPRRPLNVTDLGSFPHLTTYTGDGRLLPLILPGSLVHHVHTYFIGEKDAINSLGFLHTVSAPLQSMALITTGWYPDALAVIARQAPFVTGLHWRRLSTDGHEVADLAILLAFSMVSKNVLYRVESAEELVEDYKMIQSWSQALPSVVQFQLPYTGIKYRQCYNHNGKWVPDWSDNETYMRIVANHCIVVSDLIALPWLEAFATGVARYHSLPNPYHLKSITERDFMVEMLRAVDKIEEGLEGLNIATAQRIRYIKETITFLCKLPTEIGFESKVKMAKVEAKHNV
;
A
#
# COMPACT_ATOMS: atom_id res chain seq x y z
N MET A 1 35.32 -46.44 -22.06
CA MET A 1 35.52 -45.76 -20.77
C MET A 1 34.24 -44.99 -20.46
N TYR A 2 33.45 -45.44 -19.47
CA TYR A 2 32.28 -44.69 -19.01
C TYR A 2 32.78 -43.53 -18.16
N SER A 3 32.58 -42.30 -18.63
CA SER A 3 32.80 -41.13 -17.77
C SER A 3 31.83 -41.26 -16.60
N PRO A 4 32.29 -41.26 -15.33
CA PRO A 4 31.41 -41.37 -14.19
C PRO A 4 30.41 -40.22 -14.26
N HIS A 5 29.11 -40.54 -14.21
CA HIS A 5 28.08 -39.52 -14.14
C HIS A 5 28.37 -38.60 -12.93
N PRO A 6 28.29 -37.27 -13.11
CA PRO A 6 28.53 -36.35 -12.02
C PRO A 6 27.58 -36.66 -10.87
N SER A 7 28.17 -37.05 -9.73
CA SER A 7 27.40 -37.45 -8.55
C SER A 7 26.95 -36.21 -7.77
N ILE A 8 25.69 -36.16 -7.36
CA ILE A 8 25.14 -35.10 -6.51
C ILE A 8 25.93 -34.93 -5.19
N TYR A 9 26.61 -35.99 -4.74
CA TYR A 9 27.47 -35.96 -3.56
C TYR A 9 28.76 -35.13 -3.75
N LEU A 10 29.09 -34.72 -4.97
CA LEU A 10 30.25 -33.86 -5.23
C LEU A 10 29.90 -32.36 -5.17
N LEU A 11 28.61 -32.01 -5.15
CA LEU A 11 28.19 -30.60 -5.12
C LEU A 11 28.46 -29.96 -3.75
N PRO A 12 29.02 -28.73 -3.68
CA PRO A 12 29.12 -27.96 -2.45
C PRO A 12 27.75 -27.79 -1.76
N ALA A 13 27.76 -27.65 -0.43
CA ALA A 13 26.53 -27.58 0.36
C ALA A 13 25.66 -26.37 -0.02
N GLU A 14 26.31 -25.27 -0.45
CA GLU A 14 25.70 -24.04 -0.93
C GLU A 14 24.90 -24.30 -2.20
N ILE A 15 25.48 -25.03 -3.17
CA ILE A 15 24.82 -25.39 -4.42
C ILE A 15 23.64 -26.33 -4.16
N LEU A 16 23.81 -27.32 -3.27
CA LEU A 16 22.71 -28.20 -2.86
C LEU A 16 21.58 -27.39 -2.21
N LYS A 17 21.91 -26.41 -1.37
CA LYS A 17 20.92 -25.55 -0.72
C LYS A 17 20.13 -24.74 -1.75
N GLU A 18 20.79 -24.18 -2.77
CA GLU A 18 20.11 -23.46 -3.86
C GLU A 18 19.19 -24.38 -4.66
N ILE A 19 19.62 -25.60 -5.01
CA ILE A 19 18.76 -26.58 -5.69
C ILE A 19 17.53 -26.91 -4.82
N TYR A 20 17.74 -27.09 -3.52
CA TYR A 20 16.69 -27.50 -2.60
C TYR A 20 15.61 -26.44 -2.37
N LYS A 21 15.90 -25.15 -2.59
CA LYS A 21 14.89 -24.07 -2.52
C LYS A 21 13.76 -24.25 -3.55
N TYR A 22 14.01 -24.97 -4.64
CA TYR A 22 13.01 -25.24 -5.67
C TYR A 22 12.22 -26.53 -5.42
N LEU A 23 12.50 -27.25 -4.32
CA LEU A 23 11.81 -28.49 -3.98
C LEU A 23 10.65 -28.22 -3.01
N CYS A 24 9.55 -28.95 -3.18
CA CYS A 24 8.47 -28.93 -2.21
C CYS A 24 8.87 -29.64 -0.90
N ALA A 25 8.14 -29.36 0.18
CA ALA A 25 8.42 -29.90 1.51
C ALA A 25 8.48 -31.44 1.55
N TRP A 26 7.63 -32.14 0.79
CA TRP A 26 7.62 -33.60 0.71
C TRP A 26 8.94 -34.16 0.15
N ASN A 27 9.48 -33.53 -0.89
CA ASN A 27 10.77 -33.92 -1.48
C ASN A 27 11.92 -33.65 -0.52
N LEU A 28 11.89 -32.52 0.21
CA LEU A 28 12.88 -32.22 1.24
C LEU A 28 12.86 -33.25 2.37
N VAL A 29 11.67 -33.68 2.81
CA VAL A 29 11.53 -34.75 3.82
C VAL A 29 12.06 -36.08 3.30
N ALA A 30 11.76 -36.44 2.05
CA ALA A 30 12.29 -37.65 1.42
C ALA A 30 13.82 -37.60 1.36
N LEU A 31 14.39 -36.51 0.85
CA LEU A 31 15.84 -36.29 0.79
C LEU A 31 16.47 -36.35 2.17
N ALA A 32 15.81 -35.78 3.18
CA ALA A 32 16.30 -35.83 4.55
C ALA A 32 16.41 -37.26 5.11
N ARG A 33 15.67 -38.21 4.56
CA ARG A 33 15.71 -39.62 4.97
C ARG A 33 16.75 -40.44 4.19
N THR A 34 17.25 -39.96 3.05
CA THR A 34 18.13 -40.74 2.17
C THR A 34 19.58 -40.84 2.67
N SER A 35 20.16 -39.76 3.20
CA SER A 35 21.56 -39.75 3.67
C SER A 35 21.83 -38.64 4.68
N LYS A 36 22.86 -38.81 5.52
CA LYS A 36 23.23 -37.82 6.55
C LYS A 36 23.62 -36.44 5.98
N ARG A 37 24.33 -36.41 4.85
CA ARG A 37 24.73 -35.15 4.21
C ARG A 37 23.52 -34.41 3.64
N LEU A 38 22.68 -35.12 2.88
CA LEU A 38 21.47 -34.52 2.31
C LEU A 38 20.46 -34.14 3.40
N ASN A 39 20.44 -34.87 4.53
CA ASN A 39 19.67 -34.55 5.72
C ASN A 39 19.97 -33.16 6.28
N ALA A 40 21.25 -32.84 6.53
CA ALA A 40 21.62 -31.54 7.08
C ALA A 40 21.16 -30.38 6.17
N THR A 41 21.40 -30.49 4.86
CA THR A 41 20.99 -29.46 3.89
C THR A 41 19.47 -29.40 3.74
N ALA A 42 18.78 -30.55 3.70
CA ALA A 42 17.33 -30.61 3.60
C ALA A 42 16.64 -30.01 4.83
N ILE A 43 17.11 -30.34 6.05
CA ILE A 43 16.62 -29.73 7.30
C ILE A 43 16.88 -28.22 7.28
N SER A 44 18.07 -27.80 6.84
CA SER A 44 18.41 -26.37 6.77
C SER A 44 17.45 -25.59 5.87
N VAL A 45 16.96 -26.16 4.78
CA VAL A 45 16.00 -25.51 3.88
C VAL A 45 14.58 -25.63 4.45
N LEU A 46 14.18 -26.83 4.86
CA LEU A 46 12.83 -27.14 5.35
C LEU A 46 12.42 -26.28 6.55
N TYR A 47 13.34 -26.02 7.49
CA TYR A 47 13.08 -25.25 8.71
C TYR A 47 13.57 -23.80 8.63
N SER A 48 14.10 -23.35 7.48
CA SER A 48 14.61 -21.97 7.35
C SER A 48 13.52 -20.90 7.56
N ILE A 49 12.28 -21.22 7.19
CA ILE A 49 11.12 -20.34 7.29
C ILE A 49 10.03 -21.03 8.13
N VAL A 50 9.61 -20.36 9.19
CA VAL A 50 8.57 -20.83 10.11
C VAL A 50 7.41 -19.86 10.06
N GLU A 51 6.42 -20.21 9.25
CA GLU A 51 5.18 -19.44 9.13
C GLU A 51 4.03 -20.09 9.91
N ALA A 52 3.10 -19.34 10.48
CA ALA A 52 1.88 -19.93 11.03
C ALA A 52 0.73 -18.92 10.96
N GLY A 53 -0.41 -19.34 10.39
CA GLY A 53 -1.62 -18.52 10.29
C GLY A 53 -2.68 -18.88 11.34
N THR A 54 -2.48 -19.99 12.07
CA THR A 54 -3.42 -20.45 13.10
C THR A 54 -2.67 -20.88 14.38
N PRO A 55 -3.33 -20.82 15.56
CA PRO A 55 -2.72 -21.29 16.80
C PRO A 55 -2.26 -22.76 16.74
N GLY A 56 -3.04 -23.64 16.12
CA GLY A 56 -2.69 -25.06 15.98
C GLY A 56 -1.41 -25.30 15.18
N GLU A 57 -1.24 -24.57 14.07
CA GLU A 57 -0.03 -24.60 13.25
C GLU A 57 1.18 -24.06 14.01
N ALA A 58 1.02 -22.93 14.70
CA ALA A 58 2.07 -22.31 15.50
C ALA A 58 2.58 -23.30 16.56
N LEU A 59 1.68 -23.92 17.34
CA LEU A 59 2.05 -24.94 18.33
C LEU A 59 2.78 -26.13 17.70
N LYS A 60 2.27 -26.66 16.59
CA LYS A 60 2.88 -27.82 15.91
C LYS A 60 4.30 -27.51 15.46
N ARG A 61 4.51 -26.35 14.84
CA ARG A 61 5.83 -25.92 14.34
C ARG A 61 6.79 -25.57 15.48
N CYS A 62 6.33 -24.82 16.49
CA CYS A 62 7.14 -24.49 17.67
C CYS A 62 7.56 -25.74 18.45
N LYS A 63 6.67 -26.71 18.68
CA LYS A 63 7.04 -28.00 19.31
C LYS A 63 8.06 -28.78 18.48
N ALA A 64 7.95 -28.75 17.14
CA ALA A 64 8.92 -29.39 16.27
C ALA A 64 10.30 -28.75 16.35
N ILE A 65 10.36 -27.42 16.51
CA ILE A 65 11.60 -26.66 16.71
C ILE A 65 12.20 -26.97 18.08
N GLU A 66 11.39 -26.91 19.13
CA GLU A 66 11.78 -27.18 20.52
C GLU A 66 12.36 -28.60 20.68
N SER A 67 11.74 -29.60 20.05
CA SER A 67 12.19 -31.00 20.12
C SER A 67 13.37 -31.33 19.22
N ASN A 68 13.77 -30.45 18.30
CA ASN A 68 14.84 -30.70 17.34
C ASN A 68 15.87 -29.55 17.30
N PRO A 69 16.99 -29.66 18.05
CA PRO A 69 18.04 -28.65 18.07
C PRO A 69 18.66 -28.34 16.71
N THR A 70 18.68 -29.32 15.78
CA THR A 70 19.21 -29.11 14.42
C THR A 70 18.25 -28.25 13.60
N ALA A 71 16.94 -28.47 13.75
CA ALA A 71 15.91 -27.63 13.14
C ALA A 71 15.95 -26.21 13.72
N ALA A 72 16.06 -26.06 15.04
CA ALA A 72 16.16 -24.75 15.70
C ALA A 72 17.33 -23.91 15.16
N LYS A 73 18.51 -24.52 14.99
CA LYS A 73 19.69 -23.87 14.39
C LYS A 73 19.50 -23.49 12.93
N ALA A 74 18.58 -24.12 12.22
CA ALA A 74 18.28 -23.84 10.81
C ALA A 74 17.31 -22.66 10.62
N VAL A 75 16.51 -22.31 11.62
CA VAL A 75 15.51 -21.24 11.53
C VAL A 75 16.18 -19.90 11.24
N ARG A 76 15.68 -19.18 10.22
CA ARG A 76 16.14 -17.83 9.83
C ARG A 76 15.00 -16.82 9.83
N HIS A 77 13.81 -17.23 9.44
CA HIS A 77 12.64 -16.37 9.36
C HIS A 77 11.50 -16.99 10.18
N VAL A 78 10.92 -16.22 11.09
CA VAL A 78 9.73 -16.61 11.86
C VAL A 78 8.65 -15.58 11.58
N CYS A 79 7.47 -16.04 11.15
CA CYS A 79 6.31 -15.22 10.89
C CYS A 79 5.07 -15.91 11.47
N ILE A 80 4.59 -15.43 12.61
CA ILE A 80 3.39 -15.96 13.28
C ILE A 80 2.33 -14.86 13.23
N VAL A 81 1.25 -15.13 12.52
CA VAL A 81 0.10 -14.23 12.38
C VAL A 81 -1.12 -14.98 12.89
N ILE A 82 -1.57 -14.65 14.11
CA ILE A 82 -2.66 -15.39 14.76
C ILE A 82 -3.56 -14.45 15.54
N ASP A 83 -4.84 -14.82 15.63
CA ASP A 83 -5.70 -14.25 16.65
C ASP A 83 -5.38 -14.89 18.01
N GLY A 84 -4.95 -14.05 18.95
CA GLY A 84 -4.54 -14.49 20.29
C GLY A 84 -5.68 -14.57 21.30
N SER A 85 -6.91 -14.25 20.91
CA SER A 85 -8.10 -14.23 21.78
C SER A 85 -8.33 -15.57 22.53
N LEU A 86 -8.03 -16.69 21.87
CA LEU A 86 -8.17 -18.05 22.41
C LEU A 86 -6.84 -18.64 22.93
N CYS A 87 -5.75 -17.87 22.91
CA CYS A 87 -4.43 -18.37 23.27
C CYS A 87 -4.15 -18.22 24.76
N THR A 88 -3.72 -19.31 25.41
CA THR A 88 -3.38 -19.30 26.84
C THR A 88 -1.93 -18.88 27.08
N ARG A 89 -1.58 -18.51 28.32
CA ARG A 89 -0.16 -18.29 28.68
C ARG A 89 0.74 -19.49 28.37
N ALA A 90 0.22 -20.71 28.51
CA ALA A 90 0.96 -21.93 28.18
C ALA A 90 1.30 -22.03 26.69
N PHE A 91 0.39 -21.54 25.82
CA PHE A 91 0.63 -21.43 24.38
C PHE A 91 1.81 -20.50 24.08
N PHE A 92 1.81 -19.29 24.66
CA PHE A 92 2.89 -18.31 24.44
C PHE A 92 4.24 -18.79 24.98
N ARG A 93 4.25 -19.59 26.06
CA ARG A 93 5.49 -20.19 26.58
C ARG A 93 6.13 -21.16 25.58
N VAL A 94 5.34 -21.93 24.84
CA VAL A 94 5.85 -22.85 23.80
C VAL A 94 6.45 -22.05 22.65
N ILE A 95 5.80 -20.96 22.23
CA ILE A 95 6.32 -20.06 21.20
C ILE A 95 7.65 -19.46 21.66
N ASP A 96 7.68 -18.88 22.86
CA ASP A 96 8.88 -18.27 23.44
C ASP A 96 10.06 -19.25 23.54
N THR A 97 9.81 -20.46 24.04
CA THR A 97 10.85 -21.51 24.16
C THR A 97 11.40 -21.89 22.78
N ALA A 98 10.52 -22.07 21.80
CA ALA A 98 10.91 -22.41 20.43
C ALA A 98 11.72 -21.28 19.76
N ILE A 99 11.27 -20.02 19.88
CA ILE A 99 11.97 -18.87 19.31
C ILE A 99 13.33 -18.67 20.02
N SER A 100 13.38 -18.77 21.36
CA SER A 100 14.62 -18.68 22.14
C SER A 100 15.65 -19.73 21.75
N SER A 101 15.20 -20.92 21.33
CA SER A 101 16.10 -21.98 20.84
C SER A 101 16.69 -21.71 19.45
N ALA A 102 16.10 -20.79 18.69
CA ALA A 102 16.45 -20.44 17.33
C ALA A 102 17.35 -19.19 17.27
N SER A 103 18.57 -19.29 17.80
CA SER A 103 19.53 -18.16 17.85
C SER A 103 19.95 -17.60 16.47
N GLY A 104 19.69 -18.34 15.39
CA GLY A 104 20.01 -17.95 14.01
C GLY A 104 18.97 -17.03 13.34
N ILE A 105 17.94 -16.58 14.05
CA ILE A 105 16.88 -15.74 13.47
C ILE A 105 17.45 -14.44 12.90
N VAL A 106 17.06 -14.13 11.67
CA VAL A 106 17.36 -12.90 10.92
C VAL A 106 16.12 -12.01 10.80
N SER A 107 14.94 -12.63 10.71
CA SER A 107 13.66 -11.94 10.61
C SER A 107 12.66 -12.53 11.59
N LEU A 108 12.08 -11.70 12.44
CA LEU A 108 11.04 -12.06 13.39
C LEU A 108 9.80 -11.20 13.16
N ALA A 109 8.69 -11.83 12.80
CA ALA A 109 7.39 -11.20 12.63
C ALA A 109 6.37 -11.90 13.53
N LEU A 110 5.89 -11.18 14.56
CA LEU A 110 4.83 -11.66 15.46
C LEU A 110 3.66 -10.69 15.38
N ASP A 111 2.63 -11.11 14.67
CA ASP A 111 1.38 -10.37 14.48
C ASP A 111 0.28 -11.09 15.29
N ILE A 112 0.12 -10.68 16.54
CA ILE A 112 -0.79 -11.28 17.52
C ILE A 112 -1.73 -10.20 18.01
N THR A 113 -3.00 -10.27 17.62
CA THR A 113 -4.02 -9.24 17.88
C THR A 113 -4.37 -9.09 19.36
N GLU A 114 -4.44 -10.20 20.09
CA GLU A 114 -4.78 -10.24 21.52
C GLU A 114 -3.77 -11.11 22.30
N GLY A 115 -3.60 -10.87 23.61
CA GLY A 115 -2.69 -11.68 24.42
C GLY A 115 -1.19 -11.33 24.28
N PHE A 116 -0.87 -10.24 23.57
CA PHE A 116 0.51 -9.80 23.36
C PHE A 116 1.28 -9.54 24.68
N GLN A 117 0.59 -9.21 25.77
CA GLN A 117 1.17 -9.10 27.11
C GLN A 117 1.91 -10.36 27.58
N HIS A 118 1.62 -11.52 26.98
CA HIS A 118 2.31 -12.77 27.29
C HIS A 118 3.64 -12.94 26.56
N LEU A 119 3.98 -12.07 25.60
CA LEU A 119 5.29 -12.04 24.92
C LEU A 119 6.38 -11.29 25.68
N ASP A 120 6.10 -10.84 26.91
CA ASP A 120 7.12 -10.34 27.84
C ASP A 120 8.30 -11.31 28.04
N LEU A 121 8.10 -12.59 27.71
CA LEU A 121 9.13 -13.63 27.74
C LEU A 121 10.28 -13.40 26.74
N LEU A 122 10.01 -12.73 25.60
CA LEU A 122 11.04 -12.42 24.61
C LEU A 122 12.13 -11.50 25.14
N ALA A 123 11.89 -10.78 26.25
CA ALA A 123 12.86 -9.85 26.82
C ALA A 123 14.21 -10.48 27.20
N ALA A 124 14.26 -11.80 27.42
CA ALA A 124 15.49 -12.54 27.69
C ALA A 124 16.18 -13.10 26.44
N SER A 125 15.49 -13.10 25.30
CA SER A 125 16.02 -13.64 24.05
C SER A 125 17.07 -12.73 23.43
N THR A 126 18.06 -13.34 22.78
CA THR A 126 19.10 -12.62 22.01
C THR A 126 19.26 -13.26 20.64
N PHE A 127 19.22 -12.43 19.61
CA PHE A 127 19.29 -12.82 18.21
C PHE A 127 20.39 -12.00 17.53
N PRO A 128 21.65 -12.47 17.55
CA PRO A 128 22.80 -11.70 17.05
C PRO A 128 22.71 -11.28 15.59
N TYR A 129 21.88 -11.97 14.80
CA TYR A 129 21.71 -11.74 13.36
C TYR A 129 20.38 -11.08 13.01
N LEU A 130 19.60 -10.63 13.99
CA LEU A 130 18.28 -10.04 13.77
C LEU A 130 18.42 -8.71 13.02
N ARG A 131 17.83 -8.65 11.83
CA ARG A 131 17.82 -7.48 10.95
C ARG A 131 16.43 -6.93 10.71
N MET A 132 15.41 -7.77 10.81
CA MET A 132 14.01 -7.39 10.59
C MET A 132 13.18 -7.81 11.78
N LEU A 133 12.48 -6.85 12.38
CA LEU A 133 11.57 -7.08 13.49
C LEU A 133 10.21 -6.47 13.15
N LYS A 134 9.18 -7.30 13.09
CA LYS A 134 7.77 -6.90 12.99
C LYS A 134 7.03 -7.39 14.22
N LEU A 135 6.39 -6.49 14.93
CA LEU A 135 5.62 -6.78 16.14
C LEU A 135 4.30 -6.03 16.09
N SER A 136 3.21 -6.68 16.49
CA SER A 136 1.93 -6.01 16.71
C SER A 136 1.52 -6.03 18.17
N GLY A 137 1.17 -4.90 18.78
CA GLY A 137 0.63 -4.89 20.15
C GLY A 137 1.01 -3.65 20.96
N GLU A 138 0.72 -3.68 22.26
CA GLU A 138 1.12 -2.61 23.20
C GLU A 138 2.60 -2.69 23.54
N MET A 139 3.29 -1.56 23.48
CA MET A 139 4.72 -1.48 23.80
C MET A 139 4.89 -1.57 25.32
N SER A 140 5.26 -2.75 25.81
CA SER A 140 5.61 -2.98 27.22
C SER A 140 7.07 -2.58 27.51
N LYS A 141 7.43 -2.42 28.79
CA LYS A 141 8.83 -2.20 29.21
C LYS A 141 9.75 -3.35 28.78
N ASN A 142 9.23 -4.57 28.78
CA ASN A 142 9.96 -5.77 28.38
C ASN A 142 10.20 -5.79 26.88
N LEU A 143 9.22 -5.36 26.09
CA LEU A 143 9.37 -5.22 24.65
C LEU A 143 10.34 -4.11 24.26
N ALA A 144 10.25 -2.95 24.92
CA ALA A 144 11.21 -1.87 24.73
C ALA A 144 12.65 -2.33 25.03
N ARG A 145 12.84 -3.10 26.12
CA ARG A 145 14.13 -3.73 26.42
C ARG A 145 14.56 -4.69 25.32
N PHE A 146 13.66 -5.55 24.84
CA PHE A 146 13.96 -6.48 23.76
C PHE A 146 14.41 -5.75 22.48
N ILE A 147 13.68 -4.72 22.05
CA ILE A 147 14.03 -3.92 20.87
C ILE A 147 15.41 -3.28 21.06
N ARG A 148 15.66 -2.67 22.23
CA ARG A 148 16.94 -2.03 22.57
C ARG A 148 18.11 -3.02 22.52
N THR A 149 17.93 -4.24 23.02
CA THR A 149 18.98 -5.29 22.96
C THR A 149 19.41 -5.61 21.53
N HIS A 150 18.55 -5.36 20.54
CA HIS A 150 18.81 -5.66 19.13
C HIS A 150 19.02 -4.40 18.26
N SER A 151 19.02 -3.20 18.85
CA SER A 151 18.98 -1.93 18.10
C SER A 151 20.18 -1.75 17.16
N GLU A 152 21.35 -2.23 17.55
CA GLU A 152 22.58 -2.22 16.74
C GLU A 152 22.42 -3.01 15.43
N GLY A 153 21.77 -4.17 15.44
CA GLY A 153 21.66 -5.05 14.26
C GLY A 153 20.48 -4.75 13.34
N LEU A 154 19.47 -4.03 13.83
CA LEU A 154 18.19 -3.84 13.16
C LEU A 154 18.30 -2.91 11.95
N ARG A 155 17.73 -3.35 10.83
CA ARG A 155 17.59 -2.60 9.56
C ARG A 155 16.13 -2.23 9.27
N HIS A 156 15.21 -3.10 9.65
CA HIS A 156 13.78 -2.88 9.47
C HIS A 156 13.07 -3.09 10.80
N LEU A 157 12.37 -2.07 11.26
CA LEU A 157 11.56 -2.12 12.47
C LEU A 157 10.11 -1.76 12.12
N THR A 158 9.22 -2.72 12.31
CA THR A 158 7.78 -2.54 12.20
C THR A 158 7.14 -2.78 13.56
N PHE A 159 6.49 -1.77 14.10
CA PHE A 159 5.77 -1.84 15.37
C PHE A 159 4.37 -1.26 15.19
N THR A 160 3.37 -2.13 15.05
CA THR A 160 1.99 -1.73 14.78
C THR A 160 1.11 -1.95 16.01
N HIS A 161 0.57 -0.89 16.58
CA HIS A 161 -0.44 -1.04 17.63
C HIS A 161 -1.80 -1.32 16.98
N ILE A 162 -2.15 -2.59 16.80
CA ILE A 162 -3.47 -2.97 16.30
C ILE A 162 -4.43 -2.99 17.50
N VAL A 163 -5.45 -2.14 17.47
CA VAL A 163 -6.62 -2.31 18.35
C VAL A 163 -7.77 -2.72 17.45
N PRO A 164 -8.35 -3.92 17.61
CA PRO A 164 -9.55 -4.26 16.87
C PRO A 164 -10.67 -3.28 17.25
N ILE A 165 -11.12 -2.45 16.30
CA ILE A 165 -12.41 -1.77 16.43
C ILE A 165 -13.47 -2.74 15.90
N PRO A 166 -14.49 -3.09 16.70
CA PRO A 166 -15.68 -3.69 16.15
C PRO A 166 -16.42 -2.61 15.35
N ILE A 167 -16.09 -2.47 14.06
CA ILE A 167 -16.93 -1.72 13.13
C ILE A 167 -18.04 -2.67 12.74
N SER A 168 -19.28 -2.21 12.87
CA SER A 168 -20.46 -3.07 12.88
C SER A 168 -20.71 -3.90 11.63
N ASP A 169 -19.99 -3.73 10.50
CA ASP A 169 -20.14 -4.62 9.33
C ASP A 169 -18.92 -4.68 8.36
N SER A 170 -17.84 -3.93 8.58
CA SER A 170 -16.64 -3.97 7.71
C SER A 170 -15.44 -4.58 8.46
N GLN A 171 -14.88 -5.67 7.91
CA GLN A 171 -13.71 -6.39 8.45
C GLN A 171 -12.38 -5.61 8.37
N GLU A 172 -12.41 -4.29 8.25
CA GLU A 172 -11.17 -3.50 8.26
C GLU A 172 -10.76 -3.20 9.71
N ALA A 173 -9.64 -3.79 10.14
CA ALA A 173 -9.03 -3.46 11.41
C ALA A 173 -8.48 -2.02 11.37
N ILE A 174 -9.14 -1.09 12.07
CA ILE A 174 -8.62 0.26 12.27
C ILE A 174 -7.53 0.24 13.34
N ILE A 175 -6.38 0.86 13.06
CA ILE A 175 -5.29 1.03 14.01
C ILE A 175 -5.69 2.13 15.02
N ILE A 176 -6.19 1.79 16.21
CA ILE A 176 -6.33 2.76 17.32
C ILE A 176 -5.02 2.76 18.13
N PRO A 177 -4.48 3.92 18.52
CA PRO A 177 -3.31 4.00 19.39
C PRO A 177 -3.65 3.63 20.84
N PRO A 178 -2.64 3.33 21.66
CA PRO A 178 -2.82 3.18 23.09
C PRO A 178 -3.26 4.52 23.72
N ARG A 179 -4.30 4.44 24.56
CA ARG A 179 -4.86 5.59 25.31
C ARG A 179 -3.90 6.14 26.37
N ARG A 180 -2.83 5.40 26.71
CA ARG A 180 -1.88 5.79 27.76
C ARG A 180 -0.59 6.31 27.13
N PRO A 181 0.00 7.39 27.68
CA PRO A 181 1.32 7.84 27.25
C PRO A 181 2.33 6.71 27.46
N LEU A 182 3.12 6.46 26.42
CA LEU A 182 4.21 5.50 26.47
C LEU A 182 5.29 6.05 27.40
N ASN A 183 5.39 5.50 28.62
CA ASN A 183 6.50 5.78 29.54
C ASN A 183 7.77 5.02 29.10
N VAL A 184 8.11 5.12 27.82
CA VAL A 184 9.32 4.57 27.23
C VAL A 184 10.24 5.75 26.95
N THR A 185 11.24 5.95 27.80
CA THR A 185 12.19 7.06 27.68
C THR A 185 13.45 6.67 26.92
N ASP A 186 13.67 5.38 26.65
CA ASP A 186 14.89 4.90 26.04
C ASP A 186 14.65 3.60 25.25
N LEU A 187 14.82 3.67 23.92
CA LEU A 187 14.87 2.53 23.00
C LEU A 187 16.29 2.26 22.49
N GLY A 188 17.29 3.03 22.93
CA GLY A 188 18.65 3.01 22.40
C GLY A 188 18.79 3.68 21.03
N SER A 189 20.03 3.68 20.52
CA SER A 189 20.36 4.15 19.17
C SER A 189 20.13 3.06 18.13
N PHE A 190 19.72 3.46 16.92
CA PHE A 190 19.46 2.57 15.79
C PHE A 190 20.37 2.89 14.59
N PRO A 191 21.70 2.69 14.70
CA PRO A 191 22.67 3.18 13.72
C PRO A 191 22.55 2.53 12.34
N HIS A 192 21.88 1.39 12.22
CA HIS A 192 21.73 0.64 10.97
C HIS A 192 20.28 0.55 10.45
N LEU A 193 19.34 1.24 11.11
CA LEU A 193 17.94 1.20 10.74
C LEU A 193 17.70 1.99 9.45
N THR A 194 17.20 1.32 8.42
CA THR A 194 16.90 1.91 7.09
C THR A 194 15.40 2.12 6.88
N THR A 195 14.57 1.37 7.59
CA THR A 195 13.11 1.44 7.46
C THR A 195 12.45 1.38 8.82
N TYR A 196 11.55 2.33 9.07
CA TYR A 196 10.70 2.34 10.24
C TYR A 196 9.22 2.31 9.84
N THR A 197 8.44 1.44 10.45
CA THR A 197 6.98 1.43 10.34
C THR A 197 6.33 1.39 11.72
N GLY A 198 5.55 2.38 12.14
CA GLY A 198 4.87 2.30 13.44
C GLY A 198 4.33 3.60 14.01
N ASP A 199 4.08 3.61 15.32
CA ASP A 199 3.53 4.76 16.04
C ASP A 199 4.43 6.01 15.92
N GLY A 200 3.86 7.11 15.44
CA GLY A 200 4.61 8.34 15.21
C GLY A 200 5.21 8.95 16.47
N ARG A 201 4.63 8.66 17.64
CA ARG A 201 5.17 9.11 18.93
C ARG A 201 6.52 8.48 19.27
N LEU A 202 6.92 7.40 18.59
CA LEU A 202 8.23 6.77 18.76
C LEU A 202 9.32 7.39 17.88
N LEU A 203 8.98 8.25 16.91
CA LEU A 203 9.99 8.89 16.05
C LEU A 203 11.08 9.63 16.83
N PRO A 204 10.79 10.40 17.90
CA PRO A 204 11.83 11.07 18.69
C PRO A 204 12.83 10.11 19.35
N LEU A 205 12.45 8.85 19.56
CA LEU A 205 13.29 7.82 20.17
C LEU A 205 14.05 6.99 19.14
N ILE A 206 13.54 6.91 17.90
CA ILE A 206 14.05 6.01 16.86
C ILE A 206 14.92 6.75 15.84
N LEU A 207 14.52 7.95 15.45
CA LEU A 207 15.17 8.70 14.36
C LEU A 207 16.57 9.22 14.69
N PRO A 208 16.86 9.75 15.90
CA PRO A 208 18.15 10.38 16.17
C PRO A 208 19.33 9.45 15.87
N GLY A 209 20.21 9.88 14.95
CA GLY A 209 21.40 9.14 14.55
C GLY A 209 21.17 7.96 13.61
N SER A 210 19.91 7.61 13.31
CA SER A 210 19.56 6.48 12.43
C SER A 210 19.81 6.76 10.94
N LEU A 211 19.87 5.70 10.12
CA LEU A 211 20.02 5.78 8.65
C LEU A 211 18.69 5.61 7.92
N VAL A 212 17.58 6.03 8.54
CA VAL A 212 16.23 5.71 8.01
C VAL A 212 15.97 6.46 6.71
N HIS A 213 15.72 5.71 5.63
CA HIS A 213 15.32 6.26 4.33
C HIS A 213 13.80 6.25 4.13
N HIS A 214 13.11 5.33 4.82
CA HIS A 214 11.69 5.10 4.67
C HIS A 214 11.00 5.11 6.03
N VAL A 215 10.11 6.08 6.25
CA VAL A 215 9.27 6.16 7.46
C VAL A 215 7.83 5.91 7.06
N HIS A 216 7.17 4.95 7.68
CA HIS A 216 5.72 4.76 7.58
C HIS A 216 5.13 4.86 8.97
N THR A 217 4.32 5.87 9.23
CA THR A 217 3.90 6.15 10.58
C THR A 217 2.45 6.54 10.68
N TYR A 218 1.87 6.38 11.87
CA TYR A 218 0.52 6.81 12.16
C TYR A 218 0.47 7.78 13.35
N PHE A 219 -0.44 8.75 13.30
CA PHE A 219 -0.65 9.80 14.29
C PHE A 219 -2.11 9.94 14.67
N ILE A 220 -2.35 10.22 15.94
CA ILE A 220 -3.69 10.48 16.48
C ILE A 220 -3.63 11.83 17.16
N GLY A 221 -3.97 12.85 16.39
CA GLY A 221 -3.88 14.23 16.81
C GLY A 221 -2.77 14.98 16.09
N GLU A 222 -3.10 16.20 15.68
CA GLU A 222 -2.22 17.11 14.99
C GLU A 222 -0.99 17.48 15.83
N LYS A 223 -1.20 17.77 17.12
CA LYS A 223 -0.12 18.14 18.05
C LYS A 223 0.96 17.06 18.15
N ASP A 224 0.55 15.79 18.23
CA ASP A 224 1.48 14.66 18.30
C ASP A 224 2.24 14.49 16.98
N ALA A 225 1.57 14.69 15.85
CA ALA A 225 2.20 14.71 14.53
C ALA A 225 3.27 15.80 14.46
N ILE A 226 2.92 17.07 14.71
CA ILE A 226 3.84 18.21 14.65
C ILE A 226 5.07 17.99 15.54
N ASN A 227 4.84 17.58 16.80
CA ASN A 227 5.91 17.38 17.77
C ASN A 227 6.88 16.27 17.34
N SER A 228 6.35 15.15 16.85
CA SER A 228 7.16 13.99 16.49
C SER A 228 7.89 14.18 15.16
N LEU A 229 7.22 14.80 14.18
CA LEU A 229 7.80 15.14 12.87
C LEU A 229 8.89 16.21 13.00
N GLY A 230 8.90 16.99 14.09
CA GLY A 230 9.99 17.89 14.44
C GLY A 230 11.36 17.22 14.49
N PHE A 231 11.43 15.90 14.71
CA PHE A 231 12.66 15.13 14.83
C PHE A 231 13.20 14.57 13.50
N LEU A 232 12.53 14.81 12.37
CA LEU A 232 12.99 14.26 11.08
C LEU A 232 14.38 14.76 10.67
N HIS A 233 14.80 15.96 11.10
CA HIS A 233 16.14 16.49 10.85
C HIS A 233 17.25 15.76 11.60
N THR A 234 16.91 14.91 12.58
CA THR A 234 17.88 14.18 13.42
C THR A 234 18.37 12.87 12.79
N VAL A 235 17.81 12.50 11.63
CA VAL A 235 18.22 11.32 10.87
C VAL A 235 19.59 11.59 10.22
N SER A 236 20.50 10.63 10.29
CA SER A 236 21.87 10.73 9.73
C SER A 236 21.91 10.59 8.20
N ALA A 237 20.81 10.17 7.59
CA ALA A 237 20.66 9.98 6.15
C ALA A 237 19.47 10.78 5.60
N PRO A 238 19.52 11.23 4.33
CA PRO A 238 18.37 11.87 3.69
C PRO A 238 17.16 10.92 3.65
N LEU A 239 16.05 11.36 4.22
CA LEU A 239 14.79 10.64 4.17
C LEU A 239 14.24 10.68 2.73
N GLN A 240 14.07 9.52 2.12
CA GLN A 240 13.64 9.40 0.73
C GLN A 240 12.12 9.33 0.61
N SER A 241 11.48 8.52 1.46
CA SER A 241 10.02 8.40 1.45
C SER A 241 9.41 8.44 2.84
N MET A 242 8.24 9.06 2.93
CA MET A 242 7.44 9.10 4.13
C MET A 242 6.00 8.69 3.82
N ALA A 243 5.44 7.83 4.65
CA ALA A 243 4.03 7.50 4.66
C ALA A 243 3.44 7.88 6.02
N LEU A 244 2.32 8.59 6.01
CA LEU A 244 1.61 9.11 7.17
C LEU A 244 0.21 8.53 7.17
N ILE A 245 -0.25 8.10 8.33
CA ILE A 245 -1.64 7.71 8.56
C ILE A 245 -2.16 8.56 9.73
N THR A 246 -3.07 9.50 9.48
CA THR A 246 -3.55 10.47 10.47
C THR A 246 -5.06 10.33 10.68
N THR A 247 -5.63 10.81 11.78
CA THR A 247 -7.11 10.84 11.94
C THR A 247 -7.75 12.05 11.25
N GLY A 248 -6.97 13.08 10.94
CA GLY A 248 -7.41 14.29 10.23
C GLY A 248 -6.35 14.79 9.25
N TRP A 249 -6.68 15.82 8.47
CA TRP A 249 -5.69 16.55 7.69
C TRP A 249 -4.98 17.55 8.62
N TYR A 250 -3.64 17.54 8.62
CA TYR A 250 -2.82 18.35 9.52
C TYR A 250 -1.89 19.24 8.69
N PRO A 251 -2.36 20.36 8.13
CA PRO A 251 -1.55 21.22 7.25
C PRO A 251 -0.19 21.59 7.86
N ASP A 252 -0.16 21.86 9.16
CA ASP A 252 1.06 22.21 9.87
C ASP A 252 2.09 21.08 9.90
N ALA A 253 1.65 19.81 9.89
CA ALA A 253 2.56 18.67 9.78
C ALA A 253 3.27 18.64 8.42
N LEU A 254 2.62 19.07 7.33
CA LEU A 254 3.27 19.21 6.01
C LEU A 254 4.35 20.28 6.05
N ALA A 255 4.05 21.42 6.67
CA ALA A 255 5.02 22.51 6.88
C ALA A 255 6.23 22.04 7.69
N VAL A 256 6.01 21.21 8.71
CA VAL A 256 7.08 20.61 9.50
C VAL A 256 7.92 19.65 8.65
N ILE A 257 7.32 18.70 7.93
CA ILE A 257 8.07 17.75 7.11
C ILE A 257 8.87 18.50 6.04
N ALA A 258 8.28 19.52 5.41
CA ALA A 258 8.90 20.33 4.37
C ALA A 258 10.21 20.96 4.85
N ARG A 259 10.17 21.50 6.07
CA ARG A 259 11.30 22.15 6.73
C ARG A 259 12.32 21.16 7.29
N GLN A 260 11.86 20.06 7.87
CA GLN A 260 12.72 19.12 8.61
C GLN A 260 13.27 17.98 7.74
N ALA A 261 12.65 17.70 6.59
CA ALA A 261 13.04 16.64 5.66
C ALA A 261 12.86 17.08 4.20
N PRO A 262 13.62 18.11 3.74
CA PRO A 262 13.46 18.69 2.40
C PRO A 262 13.81 17.73 1.25
N PHE A 263 14.47 16.60 1.54
CA PHE A 263 14.87 15.60 0.55
C PHE A 263 13.85 14.47 0.34
N VAL A 264 12.68 14.54 1.00
CA VAL A 264 11.62 13.54 0.80
C VAL A 264 11.10 13.64 -0.63
N THR A 265 11.39 12.61 -1.41
CA THR A 265 10.94 12.50 -2.79
C THR A 265 9.57 11.85 -2.89
N GLY A 266 9.16 11.01 -1.91
CA GLY A 266 7.85 10.36 -1.91
C GLY A 266 7.09 10.58 -0.61
N LEU A 267 5.98 11.30 -0.65
CA LEU A 267 5.08 11.47 0.50
C LEU A 267 3.75 10.75 0.25
N HIS A 268 3.38 9.82 1.12
CA HIS A 268 2.10 9.14 1.13
C HIS A 268 1.29 9.60 2.34
N TRP A 269 0.11 10.18 2.15
CA TRP A 269 -0.72 10.64 3.27
C TRP A 269 -2.09 9.97 3.30
N ARG A 270 -2.35 9.14 4.30
CA ARG A 270 -3.64 8.52 4.59
C ARG A 270 -4.36 9.17 5.77
N ARG A 271 -5.63 9.53 5.58
CA ARG A 271 -6.55 9.85 6.67
C ARG A 271 -7.32 8.57 7.05
N LEU A 272 -7.38 8.25 8.33
CA LEU A 272 -8.31 7.31 8.94
C LEU A 272 -9.59 8.11 9.21
N SER A 273 -10.53 8.11 8.26
CA SER A 273 -11.86 8.67 8.48
C SER A 273 -12.76 7.56 9.03
N THR A 274 -13.40 7.83 10.16
CA THR A 274 -14.58 7.08 10.64
C THR A 274 -15.87 7.66 10.08
N ASP A 275 -15.87 8.94 9.72
CA ASP A 275 -17.04 9.71 9.33
C ASP A 275 -16.77 10.37 7.97
N GLY A 276 -17.49 9.89 6.94
CA GLY A 276 -17.18 10.04 5.51
C GLY A 276 -17.24 11.46 4.92
N HIS A 277 -17.32 12.53 5.71
CA HIS A 277 -17.53 13.88 5.18
C HIS A 277 -16.72 14.91 5.95
N GLU A 278 -15.55 15.28 5.43
CA GLU A 278 -14.91 16.57 5.71
C GLU A 278 -13.78 16.82 4.71
N VAL A 279 -14.04 17.72 3.76
CA VAL A 279 -13.05 18.27 2.84
C VAL A 279 -12.29 19.35 3.60
N ALA A 280 -10.98 19.16 3.81
CA ALA A 280 -10.13 20.16 4.44
C ALA A 280 -9.56 21.10 3.38
N ASP A 281 -9.80 22.41 3.55
CA ASP A 281 -9.09 23.49 2.87
C ASP A 281 -7.61 23.48 3.25
N LEU A 282 -6.72 23.68 2.27
CA LEU A 282 -5.27 23.58 2.47
C LEU A 282 -4.51 24.72 1.80
N ALA A 283 -4.07 25.66 2.64
CA ALA A 283 -2.89 26.49 2.43
C ALA A 283 -1.71 25.85 3.19
N ILE A 284 -0.49 25.96 2.65
CA ILE A 284 0.80 25.43 3.16
C ILE A 284 1.17 24.04 2.62
N LEU A 285 1.73 23.99 1.42
CA LEU A 285 2.23 22.77 0.80
C LEU A 285 3.36 23.08 -0.21
N LEU A 286 4.41 23.84 0.14
CA LEU A 286 5.35 24.37 -0.87
C LEU A 286 6.64 23.55 -1.13
N ALA A 287 6.79 22.28 -0.70
CA ALA A 287 8.14 21.68 -0.65
C ALA A 287 8.38 20.25 -1.19
N PHE A 288 7.37 19.51 -1.64
CA PHE A 288 7.59 18.09 -2.03
C PHE A 288 7.59 17.89 -3.54
N SER A 289 8.43 16.97 -4.05
CA SER A 289 8.51 16.65 -5.48
C SER A 289 7.58 15.52 -5.93
N MET A 290 6.99 14.78 -4.99
CA MET A 290 6.07 13.68 -5.33
C MET A 290 5.21 13.28 -4.13
N VAL A 291 3.88 13.34 -4.29
CA VAL A 291 2.90 12.86 -3.31
C VAL A 291 2.11 11.74 -3.96
N SER A 292 2.50 10.49 -3.72
CA SER A 292 1.74 9.33 -4.23
C SER A 292 1.06 8.64 -3.06
N LYS A 293 -0.14 8.07 -3.23
CA LYS A 293 -0.86 7.39 -2.16
C LYS A 293 -1.84 6.38 -2.74
N ASN A 294 -1.54 5.10 -2.56
CA ASN A 294 -2.48 4.02 -2.84
C ASN A 294 -3.44 3.83 -1.66
N VAL A 295 -4.73 4.07 -1.86
CA VAL A 295 -5.79 3.37 -1.12
C VAL A 295 -6.89 2.99 -2.12
N LEU A 296 -7.36 1.75 -2.03
CA LEU A 296 -8.47 1.22 -2.80
C LEU A 296 -9.77 1.85 -2.29
N TYR A 297 -10.46 2.62 -3.12
CA TYR A 297 -11.84 3.03 -2.85
C TYR A 297 -12.68 3.04 -4.13
N ARG A 298 -13.99 2.94 -3.91
CA ARG A 298 -15.06 2.91 -4.90
C ARG A 298 -15.57 4.33 -5.05
N VAL A 299 -15.48 4.88 -6.25
CA VAL A 299 -16.08 6.18 -6.58
C VAL A 299 -17.55 5.94 -6.82
N GLU A 300 -18.38 6.76 -6.19
CA GLU A 300 -19.84 6.60 -6.20
C GLU A 300 -20.52 7.63 -7.10
N SER A 301 -19.83 8.70 -7.52
CA SER A 301 -20.41 9.67 -8.45
C SER A 301 -19.41 10.43 -9.33
N ALA A 302 -19.92 11.08 -10.39
CA ALA A 302 -19.14 11.95 -11.27
C ALA A 302 -18.78 13.29 -10.60
N GLU A 303 -19.57 13.75 -9.62
CA GLU A 303 -19.24 14.96 -8.86
C GLU A 303 -17.93 14.80 -8.08
N GLU A 304 -17.69 13.61 -7.51
CA GLU A 304 -16.45 13.29 -6.78
C GLU A 304 -15.21 13.46 -7.66
N LEU A 305 -15.29 13.12 -8.96
CA LEU A 305 -14.19 13.30 -9.92
C LEU A 305 -13.90 14.79 -10.20
N VAL A 306 -14.94 15.62 -10.24
CA VAL A 306 -14.79 17.06 -10.44
C VAL A 306 -14.18 17.72 -9.20
N GLU A 307 -14.61 17.32 -8.01
CA GLU A 307 -14.02 17.76 -6.74
C GLU A 307 -12.55 17.33 -6.64
N ASP A 308 -12.25 16.09 -7.00
CA ASP A 308 -10.89 15.55 -7.10
C ASP A 308 -10.01 16.40 -8.03
N TYR A 309 -10.51 16.73 -9.22
CA TYR A 309 -9.76 17.55 -10.16
C TYR A 309 -9.56 18.99 -9.66
N LYS A 310 -10.58 19.61 -9.05
CA LYS A 310 -10.45 20.94 -8.42
C LYS A 310 -9.42 20.93 -7.30
N MET A 311 -9.42 19.87 -6.49
CA MET A 311 -8.46 19.65 -5.42
C MET A 311 -7.04 19.53 -5.99
N ILE A 312 -6.82 18.77 -7.07
CA ILE A 312 -5.50 18.72 -7.74
C ILE A 312 -5.08 20.07 -8.28
N GLN A 313 -5.98 20.80 -8.92
CA GLN A 313 -5.64 22.13 -9.44
C GLN A 313 -5.17 23.03 -8.31
N SER A 314 -5.90 23.07 -7.19
CA SER A 314 -5.51 23.81 -5.99
C SER A 314 -4.16 23.33 -5.42
N TRP A 315 -4.01 22.02 -5.22
CA TRP A 315 -2.79 21.43 -4.67
C TRP A 315 -1.58 21.65 -5.56
N SER A 316 -1.72 21.57 -6.87
CA SER A 316 -0.63 21.77 -7.81
C SER A 316 -0.12 23.20 -7.90
N GLN A 317 -1.00 24.18 -7.63
CA GLN A 317 -0.59 25.58 -7.49
C GLN A 317 0.22 25.77 -6.21
N ALA A 318 -0.14 25.06 -5.14
CA ALA A 318 0.63 25.05 -3.90
C ALA A 318 1.94 24.24 -4.02
N LEU A 319 1.96 23.20 -4.88
CA LEU A 319 3.03 22.21 -5.04
C LEU A 319 3.59 22.18 -6.48
N PRO A 320 4.29 23.22 -6.93
CA PRO A 320 4.78 23.29 -8.32
C PRO A 320 5.82 22.21 -8.65
N SER A 321 6.47 21.62 -7.64
CA SER A 321 7.45 20.54 -7.81
C SER A 321 6.82 19.15 -7.88
N VAL A 322 5.54 18.97 -7.53
CA VAL A 322 4.90 17.66 -7.59
C VAL A 322 4.63 17.30 -9.04
N VAL A 323 5.06 16.10 -9.44
CA VAL A 323 4.85 15.57 -10.79
C VAL A 323 3.71 14.56 -10.88
N GLN A 324 3.26 14.05 -9.73
CA GLN A 324 2.18 13.08 -9.64
C GLN A 324 1.41 13.25 -8.32
N PHE A 325 0.09 13.25 -8.43
CA PHE A 325 -0.85 13.09 -7.32
C PHE A 325 -1.53 11.73 -7.40
N GLN A 326 -2.01 11.21 -6.27
CA GLN A 326 -2.98 10.12 -6.26
C GLN A 326 -4.03 10.44 -5.21
N LEU A 327 -5.28 10.54 -5.66
CA LEU A 327 -6.34 11.09 -4.82
C LEU A 327 -6.99 10.03 -3.94
N PRO A 328 -7.43 10.44 -2.72
CA PRO A 328 -7.91 9.50 -1.72
C PRO A 328 -9.27 8.88 -2.06
N TYR A 329 -10.16 9.60 -2.74
CA TYR A 329 -11.53 9.13 -3.02
C TYR A 329 -11.56 8.19 -4.23
N THR A 330 -10.88 8.56 -5.30
CA THR A 330 -10.95 7.82 -6.57
C THR A 330 -9.82 6.82 -6.78
N GLY A 331 -8.75 6.92 -6.00
CA GLY A 331 -7.51 6.17 -6.21
C GLY A 331 -6.81 6.52 -7.54
N ILE A 332 -7.34 7.49 -8.30
CA ILE A 332 -6.81 7.90 -9.59
C ILE A 332 -5.49 8.62 -9.37
N LYS A 333 -4.46 8.12 -10.06
CA LYS A 333 -3.19 8.81 -10.21
C LYS A 333 -3.38 9.92 -11.22
N TYR A 334 -2.89 11.11 -10.94
CA TYR A 334 -2.80 12.20 -11.90
C TYR A 334 -1.35 12.57 -12.06
N ARG A 335 -0.88 12.71 -13.30
CA ARG A 335 0.47 13.15 -13.62
C ARG A 335 0.44 14.52 -14.28
N GLN A 336 1.45 15.31 -13.99
CA GLN A 336 1.66 16.56 -14.70
C GLN A 336 2.16 16.23 -16.11
N CYS A 337 1.42 16.63 -17.13
CA CYS A 337 1.85 16.45 -18.50
C CYS A 337 2.66 17.66 -18.96
N TYR A 338 3.99 17.51 -18.99
CA TYR A 338 4.91 18.55 -19.46
C TYR A 338 4.60 19.01 -20.90
N ASN A 339 4.11 18.10 -21.74
CA ASN A 339 3.76 18.41 -23.14
C ASN A 339 2.44 19.20 -23.29
N HIS A 340 1.70 19.42 -22.19
CA HIS A 340 0.44 20.14 -22.19
C HIS A 340 0.46 21.32 -21.21
N ASN A 341 1.52 22.14 -21.25
CA ASN A 341 1.67 23.32 -20.39
C ASN A 341 1.54 23.00 -18.89
N GLY A 342 2.01 21.83 -18.47
CA GLY A 342 1.92 21.42 -17.07
C GLY A 342 0.49 21.09 -16.61
N LYS A 343 -0.46 20.83 -17.52
CA LYS A 343 -1.80 20.37 -17.18
C LYS A 343 -1.74 19.00 -16.49
N TRP A 344 -2.56 18.85 -15.45
CA TRP A 344 -2.76 17.58 -14.77
C TRP A 344 -3.66 16.68 -15.59
N VAL A 345 -3.16 15.51 -15.93
CA VAL A 345 -3.91 14.47 -16.63
C VAL A 345 -3.99 13.24 -15.75
N PRO A 346 -5.13 12.54 -15.71
CA PRO A 346 -5.19 11.26 -15.03
C PRO A 346 -4.25 10.26 -15.72
N ASP A 347 -3.60 9.41 -14.93
CA ASP A 347 -2.72 8.34 -15.35
C ASP A 347 -3.52 7.05 -15.44
N TRP A 348 -3.87 6.71 -16.68
CA TRP A 348 -4.84 5.68 -17.03
C TRP A 348 -4.25 4.27 -17.12
N SER A 349 -2.93 4.10 -16.96
CA SER A 349 -2.30 2.81 -17.24
C SER A 349 -2.73 1.68 -16.30
N ASP A 350 -3.20 2.04 -15.09
CA ASP A 350 -3.17 1.16 -13.91
C ASP A 350 -4.51 1.04 -13.16
N ASN A 351 -5.61 1.69 -13.59
CA ASN A 351 -6.80 1.84 -12.75
C ASN A 351 -8.07 1.14 -13.29
N GLU A 352 -8.29 -0.11 -12.88
CA GLU A 352 -9.51 -0.90 -13.12
C GLU A 352 -10.77 -0.24 -12.51
N THR A 353 -10.62 0.52 -11.43
CA THR A 353 -11.69 1.26 -10.75
C THR A 353 -12.33 2.29 -11.68
N TYR A 354 -11.54 3.00 -12.49
CA TYR A 354 -12.09 4.01 -13.41
C TYR A 354 -12.92 3.41 -14.54
N MET A 355 -12.51 2.25 -15.09
CA MET A 355 -13.34 1.54 -16.07
C MET A 355 -14.70 1.16 -15.49
N ARG A 356 -14.77 0.84 -14.20
CA ARG A 356 -16.05 0.61 -13.50
C ARG A 356 -16.85 1.90 -13.31
N ILE A 357 -16.22 3.04 -13.04
CA ILE A 357 -16.91 4.33 -12.87
C ILE A 357 -17.53 4.81 -14.17
N VAL A 358 -16.75 4.77 -15.26
CA VAL A 358 -17.24 5.12 -16.60
C VAL A 358 -18.38 4.19 -16.99
N ALA A 359 -18.28 2.89 -16.69
CA ALA A 359 -19.34 1.94 -16.99
C ALA A 359 -20.60 2.10 -16.13
N ASN A 360 -20.48 2.56 -14.87
CA ASN A 360 -21.59 2.63 -13.93
C ASN A 360 -22.29 3.99 -13.88
N HIS A 361 -21.61 5.10 -14.20
CA HIS A 361 -22.11 6.46 -13.95
C HIS A 361 -22.28 7.35 -15.19
N CYS A 362 -21.92 6.89 -16.39
CA CYS A 362 -22.25 7.61 -17.61
C CYS A 362 -23.73 7.37 -17.96
N ILE A 363 -24.64 8.19 -17.45
CA ILE A 363 -26.05 8.20 -17.91
C ILE A 363 -26.35 9.44 -18.78
N VAL A 364 -25.48 10.45 -18.83
CA VAL A 364 -25.67 11.62 -19.71
C VAL A 364 -24.38 11.95 -20.47
N VAL A 365 -24.43 11.78 -21.79
CA VAL A 365 -23.32 11.97 -22.74
C VAL A 365 -22.86 13.44 -22.83
N SER A 366 -23.79 14.38 -22.64
CA SER A 366 -23.53 15.82 -22.63
C SER A 366 -22.48 16.23 -21.59
N ASP A 367 -22.58 15.63 -20.40
CA ASP A 367 -21.72 15.94 -19.26
C ASP A 367 -20.32 15.37 -19.46
N LEU A 368 -20.21 14.25 -20.16
CA LEU A 368 -18.93 13.66 -20.56
C LEU A 368 -18.17 14.59 -21.53
N ILE A 369 -18.87 15.10 -22.54
CA ILE A 369 -18.30 15.97 -23.60
C ILE A 369 -17.78 17.29 -23.01
N ALA A 370 -18.43 17.79 -21.96
CA ALA A 370 -18.06 19.01 -21.24
C ALA A 370 -16.83 18.86 -20.32
N LEU A 371 -16.36 17.63 -20.04
CA LEU A 371 -15.22 17.42 -19.16
C LEU A 371 -13.89 17.79 -19.86
N PRO A 372 -13.11 18.75 -19.32
CA PRO A 372 -11.87 19.23 -19.96
C PRO A 372 -10.80 18.15 -20.19
N TRP A 373 -10.87 17.03 -19.44
CA TRP A 373 -9.95 15.91 -19.60
C TRP A 373 -10.35 14.97 -20.75
N LEU A 374 -11.61 14.94 -21.18
CA LEU A 374 -12.07 14.10 -22.29
C LEU A 374 -11.55 14.63 -23.64
N GLU A 375 -11.45 15.96 -23.78
CA GLU A 375 -10.77 16.59 -24.92
C GLU A 375 -9.29 16.17 -24.97
N ALA A 376 -8.58 16.18 -23.83
CA ALA A 376 -7.18 15.75 -23.76
C ALA A 376 -7.01 14.27 -24.09
N PHE A 377 -7.91 13.41 -23.60
CA PHE A 377 -7.95 11.99 -23.90
C PHE A 377 -8.21 11.72 -25.39
N ALA A 378 -9.27 12.32 -25.96
CA ALA A 378 -9.62 12.21 -27.37
C ALA A 378 -8.49 12.71 -28.27
N THR A 379 -7.82 13.80 -27.89
CA THR A 379 -6.65 14.33 -28.60
C THR A 379 -5.48 13.36 -28.56
N GLY A 380 -5.21 12.72 -27.42
CA GLY A 380 -4.14 11.74 -27.26
C GLY A 380 -4.37 10.49 -28.11
N VAL A 381 -5.58 9.92 -28.06
CA VAL A 381 -5.98 8.75 -28.86
C VAL A 381 -5.95 9.07 -30.36
N ALA A 382 -6.50 10.22 -30.75
CA ALA A 382 -6.52 10.66 -32.14
C ALA A 382 -5.10 10.82 -32.72
N ARG A 383 -4.17 11.40 -31.96
CA ARG A 383 -2.76 11.50 -32.39
C ARG A 383 -2.08 10.15 -32.50
N TYR A 384 -2.26 9.27 -31.51
CA TYR A 384 -1.59 7.97 -31.49
C TYR A 384 -2.01 7.08 -32.69
N HIS A 385 -3.28 7.18 -33.11
CA HIS A 385 -3.83 6.41 -34.22
C HIS A 385 -3.95 7.18 -35.54
N SER A 386 -3.42 8.40 -35.62
CA SER A 386 -3.56 9.30 -36.79
C SER A 386 -5.03 9.52 -37.23
N LEU A 387 -5.94 9.59 -36.26
CA LEU A 387 -7.36 9.84 -36.48
C LEU A 387 -7.68 11.35 -36.37
N PRO A 388 -8.74 11.84 -37.03
CA PRO A 388 -9.25 13.19 -36.79
C PRO A 388 -9.69 13.35 -35.33
N ASN A 389 -9.28 14.43 -34.67
CA ASN A 389 -9.75 14.72 -33.32
C ASN A 389 -11.24 15.12 -33.38
N PRO A 390 -12.16 14.38 -32.73
CA PRO A 390 -13.58 14.65 -32.81
C PRO A 390 -13.98 16.03 -32.25
N TYR A 391 -13.15 16.63 -31.38
CA TYR A 391 -13.36 18.00 -30.86
C TYR A 391 -13.06 19.13 -31.85
N HIS A 392 -12.39 18.85 -32.97
CA HIS A 392 -12.09 19.85 -34.00
C HIS A 392 -13.13 19.90 -35.12
N LEU A 393 -14.16 19.06 -35.04
CA LEU A 393 -15.28 19.06 -35.98
C LEU A 393 -16.28 20.13 -35.53
N LYS A 394 -16.21 21.32 -36.16
CA LYS A 394 -17.14 22.42 -35.92
C LYS A 394 -18.57 21.92 -36.20
N SER A 395 -19.41 21.89 -35.16
CA SER A 395 -20.83 21.46 -35.16
C SER A 395 -21.11 19.95 -35.18
N ILE A 396 -20.45 19.18 -34.33
CA ILE A 396 -20.87 17.81 -34.03
C ILE A 396 -22.00 17.82 -32.98
N THR A 397 -23.10 17.10 -33.24
CA THR A 397 -24.10 16.81 -32.20
C THR A 397 -23.55 15.74 -31.25
N GLU A 398 -24.07 15.63 -30.02
CA GLU A 398 -23.63 14.60 -29.05
C GLU A 398 -23.70 13.18 -29.63
N ARG A 399 -24.71 12.94 -30.48
CA ARG A 399 -24.86 11.69 -31.21
C ARG A 399 -23.74 11.48 -32.22
N ASP A 400 -23.37 12.50 -32.99
CA ASP A 400 -22.29 12.42 -33.96
C ASP A 400 -20.93 12.22 -33.28
N PHE A 401 -20.72 12.82 -32.11
CA PHE A 401 -19.50 12.63 -31.31
C PHE A 401 -19.35 11.17 -30.87
N MET A 402 -20.44 10.59 -30.33
CA MET A 402 -20.46 9.21 -29.88
C MET A 402 -20.33 8.21 -31.03
N VAL A 403 -20.90 8.52 -32.19
CA VAL A 403 -20.76 7.71 -33.41
C VAL A 403 -19.33 7.76 -33.94
N GLU A 404 -18.66 8.92 -33.93
CA GLU A 404 -17.25 9.01 -34.33
C GLU A 404 -16.30 8.37 -33.32
N MET A 405 -16.60 8.47 -32.02
CA MET A 405 -15.91 7.71 -30.97
C MET A 405 -16.05 6.20 -31.16
N LEU A 406 -17.26 5.69 -31.49
CA LEU A 406 -17.47 4.29 -31.83
C LEU A 406 -16.66 3.87 -33.05
N ARG A 407 -16.69 4.67 -34.13
CA ARG A 407 -15.91 4.41 -35.35
C ARG A 407 -14.42 4.39 -35.08
N ALA A 408 -13.92 5.26 -34.20
CA ALA A 408 -12.53 5.28 -33.77
C ALA A 408 -12.17 4.00 -33.00
N VAL A 409 -13.04 3.57 -32.08
CA VAL A 409 -12.85 2.35 -31.29
C VAL A 409 -12.95 1.09 -32.16
N ASP A 410 -13.88 1.06 -33.13
CA ASP A 410 -14.03 -0.02 -34.10
C ASP A 410 -12.77 -0.17 -34.97
N LYS A 411 -12.20 0.95 -35.46
CA LYS A 411 -10.93 0.94 -36.19
C LYS A 411 -9.75 0.48 -35.34
N ILE A 412 -9.75 0.82 -34.05
CA ILE A 412 -8.74 0.33 -33.11
C ILE A 412 -8.92 -1.18 -32.90
N GLU A 413 -10.17 -1.68 -32.84
CA GLU A 413 -10.50 -3.11 -32.71
C GLU A 413 -10.06 -3.93 -33.93
N GLU A 414 -10.28 -3.41 -35.14
CA GLU A 414 -9.83 -4.02 -36.40
C GLU A 414 -8.30 -4.15 -36.50
N GLY A 415 -7.55 -3.29 -35.79
CA GLY A 415 -6.09 -3.34 -35.69
C GLY A 415 -5.54 -4.20 -34.53
N LEU A 416 -6.39 -4.93 -33.79
CA LEU A 416 -6.00 -5.64 -32.56
C LEU A 416 -5.21 -6.95 -32.77
N GLU A 417 -5.02 -7.42 -34.01
CA GLU A 417 -4.21 -8.60 -34.28
C GLU A 417 -2.74 -8.36 -33.88
N GLY A 418 -2.39 -8.69 -32.63
CA GLY A 418 -1.04 -8.57 -32.07
C GLY A 418 -0.94 -7.82 -30.74
N LEU A 419 -2.02 -7.23 -30.22
CA LEU A 419 -2.01 -6.59 -28.89
C LEU A 419 -2.19 -7.61 -27.76
N ASN A 420 -1.68 -7.29 -26.57
CA ASN A 420 -1.87 -8.17 -25.42
C ASN A 420 -3.36 -8.28 -25.04
N ILE A 421 -3.72 -9.41 -24.44
CA ILE A 421 -5.11 -9.77 -24.10
C ILE A 421 -5.80 -8.69 -23.23
N ALA A 422 -5.07 -8.04 -22.33
CA ALA A 422 -5.62 -7.00 -21.45
C ALA A 422 -5.98 -5.72 -22.22
N THR A 423 -5.17 -5.33 -23.21
CA THR A 423 -5.46 -4.18 -24.07
C THR A 423 -6.67 -4.43 -24.98
N ALA A 424 -6.75 -5.63 -25.56
CA ALA A 424 -7.90 -6.04 -26.38
C ALA A 424 -9.20 -6.09 -25.54
N GLN A 425 -9.14 -6.60 -24.31
CA GLN A 425 -10.28 -6.59 -23.38
C GLN A 425 -10.72 -5.17 -23.01
N ARG A 426 -9.77 -4.23 -22.80
CA ARG A 426 -10.08 -2.82 -22.51
C ARG A 426 -10.78 -2.13 -23.70
N ILE A 427 -10.32 -2.35 -24.93
CA ILE A 427 -10.92 -1.76 -26.14
C ILE A 427 -12.33 -2.31 -26.39
N ARG A 428 -12.51 -3.64 -26.25
CA ARG A 428 -13.82 -4.29 -26.39
C ARG A 428 -14.83 -3.77 -25.36
N TYR A 429 -14.38 -3.55 -24.13
CA TYR A 429 -15.22 -3.00 -23.07
C TYR A 429 -15.62 -1.53 -23.35
N ILE A 430 -14.68 -0.69 -23.81
CA ILE A 430 -14.98 0.70 -24.23
C ILE A 430 -16.03 0.69 -25.35
N LYS A 431 -15.88 -0.20 -26.35
CA LYS A 431 -16.86 -0.36 -27.43
C LYS A 431 -18.24 -0.73 -26.91
N GLU A 432 -18.32 -1.71 -26.01
CA GLU A 432 -19.57 -2.16 -25.40
C GLU A 432 -20.25 -1.03 -24.60
N THR A 433 -19.48 -0.25 -23.82
CA THR A 433 -19.98 0.90 -23.07
C THR A 433 -20.53 1.98 -24.01
N ILE A 434 -19.78 2.40 -25.04
CA ILE A 434 -20.25 3.43 -25.97
C ILE A 434 -21.46 2.93 -26.77
N THR A 435 -21.48 1.66 -27.18
CA THR A 435 -22.61 1.02 -27.88
C THR A 435 -23.86 1.01 -27.01
N PHE A 436 -23.72 0.71 -25.71
CA PHE A 436 -24.81 0.75 -24.75
C PHE A 436 -25.37 2.17 -24.59
N LEU A 437 -24.50 3.17 -24.45
CA LEU A 437 -24.90 4.58 -24.36
C LEU A 437 -25.63 5.07 -25.61
N CYS A 438 -25.25 4.60 -26.80
CA CYS A 438 -25.94 4.91 -28.05
C CYS A 438 -27.33 4.26 -28.20
N LYS A 439 -27.66 3.25 -27.38
CA LYS A 439 -28.95 2.53 -27.40
C LYS A 439 -29.97 3.06 -26.41
N LEU A 440 -29.59 3.96 -25.50
CA LEU A 440 -30.52 4.56 -24.56
C LEU A 440 -31.50 5.50 -25.30
N PRO A 441 -32.82 5.43 -25.02
CA PRO A 441 -33.81 6.31 -25.64
C PRO A 441 -33.53 7.77 -25.31
N THR A 442 -33.57 8.64 -26.32
CA THR A 442 -33.27 10.08 -26.21
C THR A 442 -34.36 10.88 -25.47
N GLU A 443 -35.38 10.23 -24.91
CA GLU A 443 -36.62 10.87 -24.45
C GLU A 443 -36.64 11.32 -22.98
N ILE A 444 -35.58 11.11 -22.19
CA ILE A 444 -35.58 11.54 -20.78
C ILE A 444 -35.23 13.05 -20.61
N GLY A 445 -34.95 13.78 -21.69
CA GLY A 445 -34.32 15.09 -21.61
C GLY A 445 -34.98 16.25 -22.35
N PHE A 446 -36.30 16.42 -22.39
CA PHE A 446 -36.87 17.69 -22.94
C PHE A 446 -38.15 18.23 -22.27
N GLU A 447 -38.91 17.47 -21.49
CA GLU A 447 -40.20 17.96 -20.95
C GLU A 447 -40.11 18.82 -19.68
N SER A 448 -39.01 18.81 -18.91
CA SER A 448 -38.95 19.57 -17.65
C SER A 448 -38.62 21.05 -17.84
N LYS A 449 -37.86 21.43 -18.88
CA LYS A 449 -37.52 22.85 -19.15
C LYS A 449 -38.62 23.62 -19.89
N VAL A 450 -39.47 22.95 -20.68
CA VAL A 450 -40.61 23.61 -21.37
C VAL A 450 -41.76 23.93 -20.41
N LYS A 451 -41.92 23.16 -19.32
CA LYS A 451 -42.92 23.46 -18.28
C LYS A 451 -42.51 24.64 -17.38
N MET A 452 -41.22 24.86 -17.11
CA MET A 452 -40.78 26.06 -16.38
C MET A 452 -40.88 27.35 -17.21
N ALA A 453 -40.53 27.32 -18.50
CA ALA A 453 -40.67 28.50 -19.37
C ALA A 453 -42.13 28.94 -19.61
N LYS A 454 -43.11 28.02 -19.55
CA LYS A 454 -44.54 28.36 -19.65
C LYS A 454 -45.17 28.85 -18.35
N VAL A 455 -44.53 28.63 -17.20
CA VAL A 455 -45.01 29.14 -15.90
C VAL A 455 -44.57 30.59 -15.68
N GLU A 456 -43.36 30.97 -16.11
CA GLU A 456 -42.88 32.36 -16.01
C GLU A 456 -43.56 33.32 -17.00
N ALA A 457 -44.01 32.84 -18.18
CA ALA A 457 -44.76 33.66 -19.12
C ALA A 457 -46.21 33.97 -18.69
N LYS A 458 -46.73 33.32 -17.63
CA LYS A 458 -48.10 33.53 -17.09
C LYS A 458 -48.14 34.45 -15.88
N HIS A 459 -47.03 35.06 -15.46
CA HIS A 459 -46.97 36.00 -14.34
C HIS A 459 -46.54 37.43 -14.74
N ASN A 460 -46.52 37.74 -16.04
CA ASN A 460 -46.27 39.10 -16.56
C ASN A 460 -47.26 39.49 -17.67
N VAL A 461 -48.57 39.41 -17.38
CA VAL A 461 -49.63 40.15 -18.09
C VAL A 461 -50.64 40.67 -17.07
#